data_AF-A0A1W9IDY7-F1
#
_entry.id   AF-A0A1W9IDY7-F1
#
_cell.length_a   1.000
_cell.length_b   1.000
_cell.length_c   1.000
_cell.angle_alpha   90.00
_cell.angle_beta   90.00
_cell.angle_gamma   90.00
#
_symmetry.space_group_name_H-M   'P 1'
#
loop_
_entity.id
_entity.type
_entity.pdbx_description
1 polymer ?
#
loop_
_entity_poly.entity_id
_entity_poly.type
_entity_poly.pdbx_seq_one_letter_code
_entity_poly.pdbx_strand_id
1 'polypeptide(L)'
;MPGCLGGGLSLTNQQMVGKPVNPMVSPIAMCAELEEPIRAELFGVERLEQHAASLAVAQGVTDDVRMGRLLTPRVLDNGRVLVESYQSIARTIRDEKAITPAAEWFVDNFHIVDEQLREIIDDLPPGYYRQLPKLASGHLQNYPRVFGVAWAFVAHTDSRFDPDMLRRFVVAYQHVQPLTIGELWAVAISLRVVLVENLRRLAERIVHSRRARLEADELADSLLGSGALVPESPATALRRFEYSPLDPAFAVQLVQRLRDLDPKVRPVLLWLDERLAAQGTTADDLVHAEHQQQAAMSVTVRNIIT
;
A
#
# COMPACT_ATOMS: atom_id res chain seq x y z
N MET A 1 9.79 -76.72 -4.95
CA MET A 1 10.45 -77.01 -3.67
C MET A 1 11.34 -75.82 -3.35
N PRO A 2 11.30 -75.29 -2.11
CA PRO A 2 10.52 -74.09 -1.80
C PRO A 2 11.35 -72.97 -1.12
N GLY A 3 10.72 -71.81 -0.91
CA GLY A 3 11.26 -70.71 -0.09
C GLY A 3 10.81 -69.32 -0.60
N CYS A 4 9.56 -68.85 -0.43
CA CYS A 4 8.94 -68.34 0.83
C CYS A 4 9.84 -67.27 1.51
N LEU A 5 9.42 -66.07 1.92
CA LEU A 5 8.15 -65.35 2.15
C LEU A 5 8.50 -63.85 2.24
N GLY A 6 7.72 -62.94 1.69
CA GLY A 6 6.77 -62.09 2.45
C GLY A 6 6.97 -60.64 1.97
N GLY A 7 5.97 -59.86 1.56
CA GLY A 7 4.58 -59.82 1.98
C GLY A 7 4.41 -58.66 2.97
N GLY A 8 3.88 -57.51 2.53
CA GLY A 8 3.61 -56.38 3.41
C GLY A 8 3.25 -55.09 2.70
N LEU A 9 2.03 -55.02 2.17
CA LEU A 9 1.33 -53.78 1.84
C LEU A 9 0.98 -53.00 3.11
N SER A 10 1.24 -51.69 3.17
CA SER A 10 0.26 -50.69 3.64
C SER A 10 0.76 -49.26 3.51
N LEU A 11 0.03 -48.52 2.67
CA LEU A 11 -0.66 -47.27 2.99
C LEU A 11 0.12 -46.06 3.54
N THR A 12 -0.23 -44.92 2.95
CA THR A 12 -0.16 -43.54 3.47
C THR A 12 1.24 -42.93 3.59
N ASN A 13 1.59 -42.06 2.64
CA ASN A 13 1.47 -40.64 3.00
C ASN A 13 1.24 -39.76 1.78
N GLN A 14 0.07 -39.16 1.81
CA GLN A 14 -0.42 -38.11 0.94
C GLN A 14 0.11 -36.78 1.50
N GLN A 15 0.27 -35.77 0.64
CA GLN A 15 0.44 -34.35 0.97
C GLN A 15 1.75 -33.89 1.66
N MET A 16 2.54 -33.12 0.91
CA MET A 16 2.73 -31.67 1.14
C MET A 16 3.64 -31.10 0.04
N VAL A 17 3.18 -31.14 -1.21
CA VAL A 17 3.67 -30.22 -2.23
C VAL A 17 2.88 -28.94 -2.03
N GLY A 18 3.52 -27.93 -1.45
CA GLY A 18 2.94 -26.61 -1.25
C GLY A 18 2.41 -26.09 -2.58
N LYS A 19 1.08 -25.95 -2.67
CA LYS A 19 0.44 -25.24 -3.78
C LYS A 19 1.01 -23.81 -3.82
N PRO A 20 1.19 -23.23 -5.02
CA PRO A 20 1.53 -21.82 -5.10
C PRO A 20 0.45 -21.02 -4.37
N VAL A 21 0.89 -20.16 -3.45
CA VAL A 21 0.03 -19.18 -2.79
C VAL A 21 -0.46 -18.25 -3.90
N ASN A 22 -1.66 -18.55 -4.39
CA ASN A 22 -2.41 -17.66 -5.25
C ASN A 22 -2.73 -16.44 -4.36
N PRO A 23 -2.33 -15.21 -4.70
CA PRO A 23 -2.87 -14.07 -3.99
C PRO A 23 -4.37 -14.08 -4.31
N MET A 24 -5.19 -14.44 -3.33
CA MET A 24 -6.61 -14.13 -3.39
C MET A 24 -6.71 -12.61 -3.40
N VAL A 25 -6.69 -12.05 -4.60
CA VAL A 25 -7.21 -10.72 -4.88
C VAL A 25 -8.67 -10.78 -4.43
N SER A 26 -8.95 -10.16 -3.30
CA SER A 26 -10.31 -9.95 -2.82
C SER A 26 -11.09 -9.24 -3.94
N PRO A 27 -12.32 -9.65 -4.28
CA PRO A 27 -13.07 -9.06 -5.38
C PRO A 27 -13.69 -7.73 -4.94
N ILE A 28 -12.85 -6.69 -4.84
CA ILE A 28 -13.28 -5.29 -4.82
C ILE A 28 -12.42 -4.58 -5.86
N ALA A 29 -12.74 -4.79 -7.14
CA ALA A 29 -12.01 -4.19 -8.25
C ALA A 29 -12.75 -2.96 -8.82
N MET A 30 -11.97 -1.88 -8.94
CA MET A 30 -12.09 -0.73 -9.84
C MET A 30 -13.02 0.43 -9.46
N CYS A 31 -12.65 1.13 -8.39
CA CYS A 31 -12.44 2.59 -8.48
C CYS A 31 -10.95 2.80 -8.81
N ALA A 32 -10.59 3.74 -9.69
CA ALA A 32 -9.23 3.95 -10.25
C ALA A 32 -8.10 3.42 -9.33
N GLU A 33 -7.48 2.30 -9.70
CA GLU A 33 -6.72 1.44 -8.78
C GLU A 33 -5.59 2.23 -8.12
N LEU A 34 -5.85 2.67 -6.88
CA LEU A 34 -4.82 3.22 -6.03
C LEU A 34 -3.78 2.13 -5.81
N GLU A 35 -2.52 2.50 -5.95
CA GLU A 35 -1.43 1.62 -5.64
C GLU A 35 -1.47 1.26 -4.14
N GLU A 36 -1.56 -0.05 -3.84
CA GLU A 36 -1.53 -0.49 -2.44
C GLU A 36 -0.19 -0.13 -1.78
N PRO A 37 -0.19 0.24 -0.49
CA PRO A 37 1.04 0.49 0.26
C PRO A 37 2.00 -0.69 0.17
N ILE A 38 3.29 -0.39 0.20
CA ILE A 38 4.37 -1.37 0.29
C ILE A 38 4.37 -1.94 1.71
N ARG A 39 3.47 -2.91 1.94
CA ARG A 39 3.28 -3.58 3.22
C ARG A 39 2.91 -5.03 2.99
N ALA A 40 3.51 -5.92 3.77
CA ALA A 40 3.23 -7.34 3.81
C ALA A 40 3.19 -7.81 5.27
N GLU A 41 3.08 -9.13 5.47
CA GLU A 41 3.15 -9.72 6.82
C GLU A 41 4.45 -9.30 7.52
N LEU A 42 4.35 -8.82 8.77
CA LEU A 42 5.51 -8.36 9.52
C LEU A 42 6.38 -9.53 9.97
N PHE A 43 7.69 -9.43 9.73
CA PHE A 43 8.63 -10.47 10.07
C PHE A 43 9.46 -10.10 11.29
N GLY A 44 9.58 -11.06 12.22
CA GLY A 44 10.64 -11.05 13.22
C GLY A 44 12.01 -11.26 12.57
N VAL A 45 13.09 -11.03 13.32
CA VAL A 45 14.45 -10.95 12.78
C VAL A 45 14.86 -12.23 12.05
N GLU A 46 14.60 -13.41 12.64
CA GLU A 46 14.97 -14.70 12.05
C GLU A 46 14.22 -14.96 10.73
N ARG A 47 12.94 -14.60 10.69
CA ARG A 47 12.11 -14.75 9.48
C ARG A 47 12.54 -13.76 8.40
N LEU A 48 12.98 -12.57 8.79
CA LEU A 48 13.52 -11.57 7.89
C LEU A 48 14.82 -12.05 7.23
N GLU A 49 15.74 -12.66 7.99
CA GLU A 49 16.97 -13.28 7.45
C GLU A 49 16.66 -14.42 6.47
N GLN A 50 15.73 -15.32 6.83
CA GLN A 50 15.27 -16.39 5.93
C GLN A 50 14.66 -15.82 4.65
N HIS A 51 13.87 -14.76 4.77
CA HIS A 51 13.29 -14.07 3.62
C HIS A 51 14.39 -13.49 2.73
N ALA A 52 15.41 -12.84 3.29
CA ALA A 52 16.54 -12.29 2.54
C ALA A 52 17.28 -13.37 1.72
N ALA A 53 17.55 -14.53 2.34
CA ALA A 53 18.17 -15.66 1.64
C ALA A 53 17.28 -16.19 0.51
N SER A 54 15.97 -16.34 0.76
CA SER A 54 15.01 -16.77 -0.28
C SER A 54 14.91 -15.77 -1.44
N LEU A 55 14.95 -14.47 -1.12
CA LEU A 55 14.90 -13.38 -2.09
C LEU A 55 16.14 -13.40 -2.99
N ALA A 56 17.32 -13.62 -2.41
CA ALA A 56 18.57 -13.72 -3.17
C ALA A 56 18.55 -14.87 -4.19
N VAL A 57 17.96 -16.02 -3.84
CA VAL A 57 17.76 -17.12 -4.80
C VAL A 57 16.81 -16.71 -5.94
N ALA A 58 15.75 -15.97 -5.62
CA ALA A 58 14.74 -15.55 -6.59
C ALA A 58 15.19 -14.40 -7.50
N GLN A 59 16.12 -13.55 -7.05
CA GLN A 59 16.57 -12.35 -7.78
C GLN A 59 17.67 -12.65 -8.80
N GLY A 60 17.28 -13.24 -9.93
CA GLY A 60 18.13 -13.30 -11.12
C GLY A 60 18.46 -11.90 -11.66
N VAL A 61 19.74 -11.65 -11.98
CA VAL A 61 20.20 -10.40 -12.61
C VAL A 61 20.48 -10.60 -14.09
N THR A 62 20.32 -9.53 -14.87
CA THR A 62 20.71 -9.50 -16.29
C THR A 62 22.06 -8.82 -16.48
N ASP A 63 22.85 -9.35 -17.43
CA ASP A 63 24.11 -8.76 -17.87
C ASP A 63 23.90 -7.65 -18.93
N ASP A 64 22.68 -7.45 -19.42
CA ASP A 64 22.40 -6.43 -20.43
C ASP A 64 22.23 -5.03 -19.81
N VAL A 65 23.33 -4.27 -19.83
CA VAL A 65 23.42 -2.89 -19.36
C VAL A 65 22.42 -1.96 -20.08
N ARG A 66 21.96 -2.31 -21.28
CA ARG A 66 20.99 -1.51 -22.05
C ARG A 66 19.56 -1.58 -21.51
N MET A 67 19.25 -2.58 -20.67
CA MET A 67 17.90 -2.79 -20.15
C MET A 67 17.59 -2.00 -18.87
N GLY A 68 18.52 -1.20 -18.33
CA GLY A 68 18.31 -0.51 -17.05
C GLY A 68 17.33 0.66 -17.09
N ARG A 69 16.20 0.56 -16.37
CA ARG A 69 15.26 1.68 -16.11
C ARG A 69 15.80 2.56 -15.00
N LEU A 70 15.95 3.88 -15.18
CA LEU A 70 16.40 4.81 -14.13
C LEU A 70 15.36 4.95 -12.99
N LEU A 71 15.80 5.14 -11.74
CA LEU A 71 14.91 5.51 -10.62
C LEU A 71 14.52 6.99 -10.64
N THR A 72 15.34 7.87 -11.23
CA THR A 72 15.10 9.33 -11.21
C THR A 72 13.70 9.74 -11.68
N PRO A 73 13.15 9.24 -12.80
CA PRO A 73 11.79 9.59 -13.19
C PRO A 73 10.73 9.18 -12.16
N ARG A 74 10.94 8.04 -11.48
CA ARG A 74 10.05 7.55 -10.42
C ARG A 74 10.12 8.42 -9.17
N VAL A 75 11.33 8.83 -8.78
CA VAL A 75 11.54 9.76 -7.65
C VAL A 75 10.89 11.12 -7.92
N LEU A 76 11.06 11.66 -9.13
CA LEU A 76 10.46 12.93 -9.52
C LEU A 76 8.91 12.87 -9.54
N ASP A 77 8.34 11.78 -10.06
CA ASP A 77 6.89 11.59 -10.03
C ASP A 77 6.37 11.42 -8.60
N ASN A 78 7.07 10.65 -7.75
CA ASN A 78 6.74 10.53 -6.33
C ASN A 78 6.74 11.92 -5.66
N GLY A 79 7.78 12.72 -5.88
CA GLY A 79 7.87 14.07 -5.34
C GLY A 79 6.74 14.99 -5.79
N ARG A 80 6.40 14.97 -7.09
CA ARG A 80 5.27 15.73 -7.63
C ARG A 80 3.95 15.38 -6.92
N VAL A 81 3.64 14.10 -6.82
CA VAL A 81 2.40 13.61 -6.18
C VAL A 81 2.36 13.94 -4.69
N LEU A 82 3.50 13.82 -4.00
CA LEU A 82 3.62 14.18 -2.59
C LEU A 82 3.35 15.67 -2.35
N VAL A 83 3.90 16.55 -3.20
CA VAL A 83 3.64 17.99 -3.15
C VAL A 83 2.17 18.32 -3.42
N GLU A 84 1.56 17.70 -4.43
CA GLU A 84 0.13 17.86 -4.73
C GLU A 84 -0.76 17.41 -3.57
N SER A 85 -0.41 16.29 -2.94
CA SER A 85 -1.12 15.74 -1.77
C SER A 85 -0.99 16.65 -0.55
N TYR A 86 0.22 17.15 -0.28
CA TYR A 86 0.47 18.13 0.77
C TYR A 86 -0.37 19.39 0.57
N GLN A 87 -0.38 19.98 -0.63
CA GLN A 87 -1.18 21.17 -0.94
C GLN A 87 -2.69 20.92 -0.82
N SER A 88 -3.16 19.72 -1.16
CA SER A 88 -4.56 19.32 -0.98
C SER A 88 -4.95 19.26 0.51
N ILE A 89 -4.13 18.60 1.33
CA ILE A 89 -4.40 18.43 2.76
C ILE A 89 -4.22 19.77 3.50
N ALA A 90 -3.18 20.56 3.20
CA ALA A 90 -2.96 21.86 3.82
C ALA A 90 -4.10 22.86 3.58
N ARG A 91 -4.74 22.84 2.40
CA ARG A 91 -5.96 23.64 2.15
C ARG A 91 -7.11 23.24 3.07
N THR A 92 -7.25 21.95 3.33
CA THR A 92 -8.27 21.39 4.24
C THR A 92 -8.15 21.91 5.65
N ILE A 93 -6.92 21.92 6.17
CA ILE A 93 -6.62 22.37 7.53
C ILE A 93 -6.97 23.85 7.67
N ARG A 94 -6.68 24.65 6.64
CA ARG A 94 -7.04 26.06 6.58
C ARG A 94 -8.55 26.30 6.58
N ASP A 95 -9.31 25.40 5.96
CA ASP A 95 -10.77 25.44 5.94
C ASP A 95 -11.39 24.88 7.24
N GLU A 96 -10.60 24.63 8.29
CA GLU A 96 -11.00 24.09 9.60
C GLU A 96 -11.77 22.76 9.53
N LYS A 97 -11.53 21.97 8.48
CA LYS A 97 -12.17 20.67 8.29
C LYS A 97 -11.39 19.58 9.01
N ALA A 98 -12.11 18.60 9.54
CA ALA A 98 -11.51 17.44 10.22
C ALA A 98 -10.56 16.67 9.28
N ILE A 99 -9.39 16.30 9.82
CA ILE A 99 -8.39 15.48 9.14
C ILE A 99 -8.04 14.26 9.99
N THR A 100 -7.53 13.21 9.35
CA THR A 100 -7.09 12.01 10.06
C THR A 100 -5.69 12.24 10.67
N PRO A 101 -5.32 11.50 11.75
CA PRO A 101 -3.99 11.63 12.37
C PRO A 101 -2.83 11.38 11.40
N ALA A 102 -3.01 10.48 10.42
CA ALA A 102 -2.01 10.23 9.38
C ALA A 102 -1.82 11.44 8.44
N ALA A 103 -2.90 12.16 8.12
CA ALA A 103 -2.85 13.36 7.28
C ALA A 103 -2.17 14.53 7.99
N GLU A 104 -2.46 14.69 9.28
CA GLU A 104 -1.83 15.70 10.15
C GLU A 104 -0.32 15.46 10.23
N TRP A 105 0.08 14.25 10.62
CA TRP A 105 1.49 13.88 10.72
C TRP A 105 2.23 14.06 9.39
N PHE A 106 1.61 13.73 8.26
CA PHE A 106 2.20 13.94 6.94
C PHE A 106 2.45 15.42 6.63
N VAL A 107 1.49 16.31 6.95
CA VAL A 107 1.63 17.76 6.70
C VAL A 107 2.67 18.39 7.62
N ASP A 108 2.62 18.09 8.91
CA ASP A 108 3.53 18.67 9.91
C ASP A 108 5.00 18.35 9.61
N ASN A 109 5.25 17.16 9.05
CA ASN A 109 6.59 16.66 8.80
C ASN A 109 6.99 16.69 7.31
N PHE A 110 6.22 17.36 6.44
CA PHE A 110 6.48 17.37 5.00
C PHE A 110 7.85 17.96 4.63
N HIS A 111 8.38 18.84 5.48
CA HIS A 111 9.72 19.42 5.30
C HIS A 111 10.85 18.36 5.27
N ILE A 112 10.73 17.28 6.06
CA ILE A 112 11.67 16.16 6.06
C ILE A 112 11.63 15.42 4.72
N VAL A 113 10.42 15.23 4.18
CA VAL A 113 10.19 14.54 2.90
C VAL A 113 10.79 15.34 1.74
N ASP A 114 10.58 16.65 1.73
CA ASP A 114 11.11 17.55 0.71
C ASP A 114 12.65 17.60 0.73
N GLU A 115 13.27 17.56 1.92
CA GLU A 115 14.72 17.41 2.05
C GLU A 115 15.21 16.06 1.48
N GLN A 116 14.59 14.95 1.87
CA GLN A 116 14.96 13.61 1.39
C GLN A 116 14.83 13.46 -0.13
N LEU A 117 13.80 14.07 -0.75
CA LEU A 117 13.64 14.06 -2.21
C LEU A 117 14.82 14.71 -2.95
N ARG A 118 15.39 15.78 -2.39
CA ARG A 118 16.57 16.47 -2.97
C ARG A 118 17.82 15.62 -2.80
N GLU A 119 18.06 15.11 -1.59
CA GLU A 119 19.21 14.24 -1.30
C GLU A 119 19.24 13.00 -2.18
N ILE A 120 18.09 12.36 -2.39
CA ILE A 120 17.98 11.17 -3.26
C ILE A 120 18.45 11.48 -4.68
N ILE A 121 18.11 12.65 -5.22
CA ILE A 121 18.49 13.04 -6.59
C ILE A 121 19.99 13.29 -6.69
N ASP A 122 20.57 13.94 -5.68
CA ASP A 122 22.00 14.23 -5.62
C ASP A 122 22.84 12.95 -5.43
N ASP A 123 22.37 12.02 -4.61
CA ASP A 123 23.05 10.75 -4.30
C ASP A 123 22.94 9.69 -5.42
N LEU A 124 22.09 9.89 -6.43
CA LEU A 124 21.86 8.94 -7.55
C LEU A 124 22.22 9.53 -8.92
N PRO A 125 23.51 9.82 -9.21
CA PRO A 125 23.89 10.25 -10.54
C PRO A 125 23.58 9.15 -11.58
N PRO A 126 23.05 9.49 -12.77
CA PRO A 126 22.62 8.49 -13.77
C PRO A 126 23.72 7.51 -14.19
N GLY A 127 24.97 7.96 -14.17
CA GLY A 127 26.14 7.12 -14.50
C GLY A 127 26.33 5.98 -13.49
N TYR A 128 26.25 6.28 -12.19
CA TYR A 128 26.33 5.29 -11.13
C TYR A 128 25.19 4.29 -11.22
N TYR A 129 23.97 4.79 -11.43
CA TYR A 129 22.80 3.94 -11.54
C TYR A 129 22.91 2.90 -12.67
N ARG A 130 23.44 3.28 -13.83
CA ARG A 130 23.60 2.37 -14.98
C ARG A 130 24.53 1.20 -14.69
N GLN A 131 25.46 1.35 -13.76
CA GLN A 131 26.42 0.31 -13.38
C GLN A 131 25.84 -0.75 -12.44
N LEU A 132 24.72 -0.45 -11.76
CA LEU A 132 24.11 -1.39 -10.82
C LEU A 132 23.43 -2.57 -11.54
N PRO A 133 23.66 -3.83 -11.14
CA PRO A 133 23.01 -5.01 -11.71
C PRO A 133 21.49 -4.90 -11.70
N LYS A 134 20.83 -5.26 -12.81
CA LYS A 134 19.37 -5.13 -12.98
C LYS A 134 18.66 -6.46 -12.79
N LEU A 135 17.47 -6.44 -12.20
CA LEU A 135 16.61 -7.61 -12.07
C LEU A 135 16.13 -8.09 -13.44
N ALA A 136 16.26 -9.39 -13.69
CA ALA A 136 15.88 -10.01 -14.97
C ALA A 136 14.37 -10.27 -15.10
N SER A 137 13.61 -10.30 -13.99
CA SER A 137 12.17 -10.61 -14.00
C SER A 137 11.44 -10.03 -12.77
N GLY A 138 10.12 -10.22 -12.72
CA GLY A 138 9.25 -9.76 -11.63
C GLY A 138 8.74 -8.33 -11.83
N HIS A 139 7.97 -7.83 -10.85
CA HIS A 139 7.36 -6.49 -10.90
C HIS A 139 8.40 -5.34 -10.91
N LEU A 140 9.63 -5.62 -10.44
CA LEU A 140 10.77 -4.70 -10.48
C LEU A 140 11.77 -5.04 -11.59
N GLN A 141 11.36 -5.79 -12.61
CA GLN A 141 12.21 -6.09 -13.77
C GLN A 141 12.84 -4.80 -14.31
N ASN A 142 14.12 -4.86 -14.68
CA ASN A 142 14.92 -3.76 -15.22
C ASN A 142 15.29 -2.65 -14.21
N TYR A 143 14.86 -2.74 -12.95
CA TYR A 143 15.39 -1.92 -11.85
C TYR A 143 16.61 -2.59 -11.18
N PRO A 144 17.47 -1.84 -10.48
CA PRO A 144 18.58 -2.37 -9.72
C PRO A 144 18.12 -3.45 -8.75
N ARG A 145 18.88 -4.53 -8.64
CA ARG A 145 18.65 -5.58 -7.65
C ARG A 145 18.52 -5.03 -6.24
N VAL A 146 19.40 -4.10 -5.86
CA VAL A 146 19.37 -3.42 -4.56
C VAL A 146 18.07 -2.67 -4.28
N PHE A 147 17.37 -2.18 -5.31
CA PHE A 147 16.05 -1.58 -5.15
C PHE A 147 15.01 -2.63 -4.70
N GLY A 148 15.07 -3.84 -5.27
CA GLY A 148 14.23 -4.96 -4.82
C GLY A 148 14.59 -5.47 -3.43
N VAL A 149 15.87 -5.40 -3.02
CA VAL A 149 16.29 -5.71 -1.64
C VAL A 149 15.66 -4.72 -0.66
N ALA A 150 15.76 -3.41 -0.93
CA ALA A 150 15.14 -2.38 -0.11
C ALA A 150 13.61 -2.51 -0.06
N TRP A 151 12.98 -2.81 -1.20
CA TRP A 151 11.53 -3.05 -1.30
C TRP A 151 11.06 -4.16 -0.37
N ALA A 152 11.73 -5.32 -0.44
CA ALA A 152 11.40 -6.48 0.38
C ALA A 152 11.58 -6.20 1.88
N PHE A 153 12.65 -5.49 2.24
CA PHE A 153 12.87 -5.08 3.63
C PHE A 153 11.72 -4.20 4.13
N VAL A 154 11.40 -3.12 3.40
CA VAL A 154 10.34 -2.16 3.79
C VAL A 154 8.97 -2.83 3.92
N ALA A 155 8.62 -3.72 2.98
CA ALA A 155 7.34 -4.42 3.00
C ALA A 155 7.14 -5.26 4.27
N HIS A 156 8.19 -5.88 4.78
CA HIS A 156 8.13 -6.78 5.94
C HIS A 156 8.50 -6.12 7.29
N THR A 157 8.86 -4.84 7.29
CA THR A 157 9.09 -4.04 8.51
C THR A 157 8.08 -2.93 8.73
N ASP A 158 7.06 -2.81 7.87
CA ASP A 158 6.12 -1.68 7.84
C ASP A 158 6.83 -0.32 7.81
N SER A 159 7.86 -0.23 6.95
CA SER A 159 8.74 0.93 6.84
C SER A 159 9.50 1.32 8.11
N ARG A 160 9.42 0.54 9.20
CA ARG A 160 10.22 0.80 10.41
C ARG A 160 11.70 0.55 10.10
N PHE A 161 12.52 1.55 10.35
CA PHE A 161 13.96 1.44 10.18
C PHE A 161 14.65 1.03 11.47
N ASP A 162 15.46 -0.03 11.39
CA ASP A 162 16.38 -0.47 12.42
C ASP A 162 17.70 -0.86 11.74
N PRO A 163 18.83 -0.17 12.02
CA PRO A 163 20.11 -0.44 11.38
C PRO A 163 20.63 -1.86 11.60
N ASP A 164 20.40 -2.45 12.78
CA ASP A 164 20.85 -3.80 13.10
C ASP A 164 20.03 -4.83 12.33
N MET A 165 18.71 -4.63 12.22
CA MET A 165 17.84 -5.48 11.40
C MET A 165 18.22 -5.40 9.92
N LEU A 166 18.47 -4.20 9.39
CA LEU A 166 18.90 -4.03 7.99
C LEU A 166 20.24 -4.72 7.75
N ARG A 167 21.21 -4.57 8.66
CA ARG A 167 22.50 -5.26 8.56
C ARG A 167 22.32 -6.77 8.49
N ARG A 168 21.52 -7.36 9.40
CA ARG A 168 21.26 -8.81 9.43
C ARG A 168 20.59 -9.28 8.14
N PHE A 169 19.60 -8.54 7.65
CA PHE A 169 18.93 -8.82 6.37
C PHE A 169 19.91 -8.83 5.19
N VAL A 170 20.72 -7.78 5.04
CA VAL A 170 21.69 -7.66 3.95
C VAL A 170 22.79 -8.72 4.06
N VAL A 171 23.23 -9.06 5.27
CA VAL A 171 24.19 -10.14 5.50
C VAL A 171 23.60 -11.49 5.09
N ALA A 172 22.36 -11.81 5.50
CA ALA A 172 21.70 -13.06 5.11
C ALA A 172 21.50 -13.17 3.58
N TYR A 173 21.16 -12.06 2.92
CA TYR A 173 21.08 -11.99 1.46
C TYR A 173 22.43 -12.33 0.80
N GLN A 174 23.52 -11.71 1.28
CA GLN A 174 24.86 -11.85 0.70
C GLN A 174 25.46 -13.25 0.87
N HIS A 175 25.02 -14.04 1.86
CA HIS A 175 25.43 -15.44 2.00
C HIS A 175 25.00 -16.30 0.81
N VAL A 176 23.94 -15.90 0.11
CA VAL A 176 23.44 -16.59 -1.09
C VAL A 176 24.01 -15.94 -2.35
N GLN A 177 23.90 -14.61 -2.47
CA GLN A 177 24.37 -13.89 -3.63
C GLN A 177 25.09 -12.60 -3.21
N PRO A 178 26.43 -12.53 -3.36
CA PRO A 178 27.19 -11.34 -2.98
C PRO A 178 26.70 -10.07 -3.69
N LEU A 179 26.65 -8.98 -2.95
CA LEU A 179 26.42 -7.65 -3.47
C LEU A 179 27.78 -7.02 -3.82
N THR A 180 27.82 -6.28 -4.93
CA THR A 180 29.00 -5.48 -5.26
C THR A 180 29.15 -4.33 -4.26
N ILE A 181 30.35 -3.76 -4.15
CA ILE A 181 30.59 -2.56 -3.32
C ILE A 181 29.61 -1.45 -3.72
N GLY A 182 29.39 -1.23 -5.01
CA GLY A 182 28.40 -0.26 -5.51
C GLY A 182 26.98 -0.58 -5.05
N GLU A 183 26.54 -1.83 -5.08
CA GLU A 183 25.21 -2.17 -4.55
C GLU A 183 25.10 -1.90 -3.05
N LEU A 184 26.14 -2.16 -2.26
CA LEU A 184 26.14 -1.87 -0.83
C LEU A 184 26.00 -0.38 -0.52
N TRP A 185 26.70 0.48 -1.26
CA TRP A 185 26.51 1.95 -1.18
C TRP A 185 25.09 2.36 -1.58
N ALA A 186 24.53 1.71 -2.59
CA ALA A 186 23.18 2.01 -3.08
C ALA A 186 22.05 1.50 -2.16
N VAL A 187 22.32 0.72 -1.10
CA VAL A 187 21.28 0.23 -0.17
C VAL A 187 20.59 1.40 0.52
N ALA A 188 21.34 2.32 1.13
CA ALA A 188 20.77 3.45 1.87
C ALA A 188 19.90 4.33 0.97
N ILE A 189 20.38 4.59 -0.24
CA ILE A 189 19.66 5.42 -1.20
C ILE A 189 18.41 4.71 -1.72
N SER A 190 18.50 3.41 -2.03
CA SER A 190 17.36 2.60 -2.45
C SER A 190 16.29 2.55 -1.36
N LEU A 191 16.69 2.46 -0.09
CA LEU A 191 15.77 2.49 1.05
C LEU A 191 15.01 3.82 1.08
N ARG A 192 15.69 4.96 0.98
CA ARG A 192 15.04 6.28 0.91
C ARG A 192 14.03 6.36 -0.24
N VAL A 193 14.40 5.88 -1.43
CA VAL A 193 13.50 5.86 -2.59
C VAL A 193 12.24 5.03 -2.30
N VAL A 194 12.38 3.84 -1.73
CA VAL A 194 11.24 2.97 -1.39
C VAL A 194 10.36 3.59 -0.31
N LEU A 195 10.94 4.23 0.71
CA LEU A 195 10.18 4.90 1.77
C LEU A 195 9.37 6.08 1.23
N VAL A 196 9.99 6.92 0.39
CA VAL A 196 9.31 8.02 -0.31
C VAL A 196 8.20 7.49 -1.21
N GLU A 197 8.44 6.37 -1.90
CA GLU A 197 7.41 5.75 -2.72
C GLU A 197 6.24 5.21 -1.90
N ASN A 198 6.52 4.58 -0.76
CA ASN A 198 5.47 4.11 0.12
C ASN A 198 4.66 5.30 0.69
N LEU A 199 5.34 6.39 1.02
CA LEU A 199 4.69 7.61 1.47
C LEU A 199 3.75 8.19 0.42
N ARG A 200 4.17 8.20 -0.85
CA ARG A 200 3.33 8.64 -1.97
C ARG A 200 2.04 7.82 -2.04
N ARG A 201 2.13 6.49 -2.01
CA ARG A 201 0.97 5.58 -2.03
C ARG A 201 -0.01 5.89 -0.89
N LEU A 202 0.54 6.11 0.32
CA LEU A 202 -0.25 6.46 1.51
C LEU A 202 -0.89 7.85 1.37
N ALA A 203 -0.16 8.84 0.85
CA ALA A 203 -0.65 10.21 0.64
C ALA A 203 -1.79 10.24 -0.39
N GLU A 204 -1.67 9.53 -1.51
CA GLU A 204 -2.73 9.38 -2.51
C GLU A 204 -3.98 8.76 -1.88
N ARG A 205 -3.81 7.73 -1.04
CA ARG A 205 -4.93 7.10 -0.31
C ARG A 205 -5.59 8.05 0.69
N ILE A 206 -4.81 8.82 1.45
CA ILE A 206 -5.34 9.85 2.36
C ILE A 206 -6.20 10.87 1.59
N VAL A 207 -5.69 11.38 0.46
CA VAL A 207 -6.41 12.36 -0.37
C VAL A 207 -7.66 11.74 -0.97
N HIS A 208 -7.59 10.50 -1.45
CA HIS A 208 -8.73 9.78 -2.01
C HIS A 208 -9.83 9.55 -0.98
N SER A 209 -9.53 8.91 0.15
CA SER A 209 -10.50 8.64 1.21
C SER A 209 -11.10 9.93 1.75
N ARG A 210 -10.34 11.03 1.80
CA ARG A 210 -10.88 12.35 2.15
C ARG A 210 -11.91 12.83 1.12
N ARG A 211 -11.60 12.74 -0.17
CA ARG A 211 -12.52 13.17 -1.23
C ARG A 211 -13.82 12.35 -1.20
N ALA A 212 -13.70 11.04 -0.95
CA ALA A 212 -14.83 10.15 -0.76
C ALA A 212 -15.72 10.54 0.44
N ARG A 213 -15.13 10.90 1.60
CA ARG A 213 -15.89 11.42 2.75
C ARG A 213 -16.61 12.73 2.44
N LEU A 214 -15.96 13.66 1.73
CA LEU A 214 -16.59 14.92 1.34
C LEU A 214 -17.78 14.69 0.40
N GLU A 215 -17.66 13.76 -0.55
CA GLU A 215 -18.76 13.42 -1.45
C GLU A 215 -19.95 12.79 -0.68
N ALA A 216 -19.67 12.00 0.35
CA ALA A 216 -20.69 11.46 1.25
C ALA A 216 -21.37 12.56 2.08
N ASP A 217 -20.61 13.54 2.57
CA ASP A 217 -21.16 14.70 3.29
C ASP A 217 -22.07 15.53 2.39
N GLU A 218 -21.65 15.84 1.16
CA GLU A 218 -22.45 16.57 0.18
C GLU A 218 -23.73 15.82 -0.20
N LEU A 219 -23.66 14.49 -0.35
CA LEU A 219 -24.84 13.66 -0.57
C LEU A 219 -25.79 13.74 0.64
N ALA A 220 -25.27 13.57 1.86
CA ALA A 220 -26.07 13.62 3.07
C ALA A 220 -26.75 14.99 3.23
N ASP A 221 -26.03 16.08 2.98
CA ASP A 221 -26.59 17.44 3.04
C ASP A 221 -27.72 17.66 2.03
N SER A 222 -27.55 17.18 0.80
CA SER A 222 -28.59 17.22 -0.25
C SER A 222 -29.85 16.43 0.16
N LEU A 223 -29.67 15.23 0.70
CA LEU A 223 -30.77 14.36 1.15
C LEU A 223 -31.52 14.92 2.36
N LEU A 224 -30.80 15.57 3.27
CA LEU A 224 -31.36 16.14 4.49
C LEU A 224 -31.93 17.55 4.30
N GLY A 225 -31.68 18.18 3.15
CA GLY A 225 -32.00 19.59 2.94
C GLY A 225 -31.26 20.52 3.91
N SER A 226 -30.06 20.12 4.35
CA SER A 226 -29.24 20.92 5.26
C SER A 226 -28.55 22.03 4.48
N GLY A 227 -28.82 23.29 4.83
CA GLY A 227 -28.30 24.48 4.11
C GLY A 227 -29.36 25.22 3.29
N ALA A 228 -28.94 26.01 2.31
CA ALA A 228 -29.82 26.80 1.43
C ALA A 228 -30.36 26.02 0.20
N LEU A 229 -30.24 24.69 0.20
CA LEU A 229 -30.58 23.81 -0.92
C LEU A 229 -31.98 23.19 -0.75
N VAL A 230 -32.75 23.15 -1.83
CA VAL A 230 -34.01 22.40 -1.88
C VAL A 230 -33.67 20.90 -1.79
N PRO A 231 -34.34 20.11 -0.92
CA PRO A 231 -34.07 18.68 -0.79
C PRO A 231 -34.20 17.97 -2.14
N GLU A 232 -33.15 17.28 -2.56
CA GLU A 232 -33.18 16.48 -3.79
C GLU A 232 -33.93 15.17 -3.53
N SER A 233 -34.60 14.63 -4.55
CA SER A 233 -35.20 13.30 -4.44
C SER A 233 -34.09 12.26 -4.23
N PRO A 234 -34.20 11.35 -3.24
CA PRO A 234 -33.20 10.30 -3.01
C PRO A 234 -32.88 9.47 -4.25
N ALA A 235 -33.89 9.19 -5.09
CA ALA A 235 -33.73 8.45 -6.33
C ALA A 235 -32.88 9.19 -7.37
N THR A 236 -32.84 10.53 -7.34
CA THR A 236 -31.98 11.32 -8.23
C THR A 236 -30.57 11.38 -7.69
N ALA A 237 -30.43 11.67 -6.39
CA ALA A 237 -29.15 11.86 -5.72
C ALA A 237 -28.28 10.57 -5.72
N LEU A 238 -28.92 9.39 -5.67
CA LEU A 238 -28.25 8.09 -5.63
C LEU A 238 -27.84 7.54 -7.02
N ARG A 239 -28.42 8.05 -8.11
CA ARG A 239 -28.13 7.55 -9.49
C ARG A 239 -26.66 7.58 -9.85
N ARG A 240 -25.92 8.57 -9.37
CA ARG A 240 -24.47 8.71 -9.63
C ARG A 240 -23.63 7.58 -9.03
N PHE A 241 -24.16 6.87 -8.03
CA PHE A 241 -23.50 5.76 -7.36
C PHE A 241 -24.05 4.40 -7.78
N GLU A 242 -24.99 4.36 -8.74
CA GLU A 242 -25.70 3.12 -9.06
C GLU A 242 -24.84 2.08 -9.81
N TYR A 243 -23.80 2.50 -10.54
CA TYR A 243 -23.11 1.62 -11.47
C TYR A 243 -21.64 1.37 -11.11
N SER A 244 -21.18 1.88 -9.97
CA SER A 244 -19.80 1.73 -9.48
C SER A 244 -19.79 1.15 -8.07
N PRO A 245 -18.73 0.40 -7.71
CA PRO A 245 -18.47 0.05 -6.32
C PRO A 245 -18.42 1.30 -5.44
N LEU A 246 -18.91 1.18 -4.21
CA LEU A 246 -18.86 2.28 -3.25
C LEU A 246 -17.47 2.30 -2.61
N ASP A 247 -16.87 3.48 -2.55
CA ASP A 247 -15.65 3.65 -1.78
C ASP A 247 -15.93 3.38 -0.28
N PRO A 248 -15.10 2.60 0.42
CA PRO A 248 -15.29 2.32 1.84
C PRO A 248 -15.42 3.58 2.71
N ALA A 249 -14.60 4.61 2.47
CA ALA A 249 -14.65 5.85 3.24
C ALA A 249 -15.91 6.66 2.94
N PHE A 250 -16.40 6.62 1.69
CA PHE A 250 -17.70 7.18 1.33
C PHE A 250 -18.85 6.46 2.07
N ALA A 251 -18.89 5.13 1.99
CA ALA A 251 -19.96 4.34 2.59
C ALA A 251 -20.00 4.50 4.11
N VAL A 252 -18.84 4.41 4.78
CA VAL A 252 -18.72 4.61 6.24
C VAL A 252 -19.19 6.00 6.66
N GLN A 253 -18.77 7.05 5.95
CA GLN A 253 -19.19 8.42 6.26
C GLN A 253 -20.69 8.60 6.07
N LEU A 254 -21.25 8.05 4.99
CA LEU A 254 -22.69 8.15 4.71
C LEU A 254 -23.52 7.41 5.78
N VAL A 255 -23.10 6.20 6.19
CA VAL A 255 -23.73 5.48 7.31
C VAL A 255 -23.69 6.34 8.57
N GLN A 256 -22.51 6.88 8.94
CA GLN A 256 -22.35 7.70 10.14
C GLN A 256 -23.24 8.95 10.12
N ARG A 257 -23.31 9.64 8.97
CA ARG A 257 -24.15 10.84 8.81
C ARG A 257 -25.64 10.52 8.93
N LEU A 258 -26.09 9.34 8.51
CA LEU A 258 -27.50 8.96 8.43
C LEU A 258 -28.02 8.07 9.59
N ARG A 259 -27.13 7.52 10.44
CA ARG A 259 -27.46 6.48 11.44
C ARG A 259 -28.57 6.86 12.43
N ASP A 260 -28.62 8.13 12.81
CA ASP A 260 -29.51 8.65 13.87
C ASP A 260 -30.59 9.61 13.33
N LEU A 261 -30.89 9.57 12.02
CA LEU A 261 -31.76 10.55 11.36
C LEU A 261 -33.17 10.04 11.02
N ASP A 262 -34.06 11.00 10.73
CA ASP A 262 -35.51 10.91 10.50
C ASP A 262 -35.95 9.71 9.63
N PRO A 263 -37.14 9.10 9.86
CA PRO A 263 -37.74 8.08 8.99
C PRO A 263 -37.62 8.32 7.48
N LYS A 264 -37.57 9.58 7.04
CA LYS A 264 -37.38 9.99 5.65
C LYS A 264 -36.08 9.49 4.99
N VAL A 265 -35.00 9.27 5.74
CA VAL A 265 -33.73 8.77 5.18
C VAL A 265 -33.60 7.24 5.20
N ARG A 266 -34.57 6.54 5.81
CA ARG A 266 -34.59 5.07 5.88
C ARG A 266 -34.49 4.37 4.51
N PRO A 267 -35.12 4.85 3.42
CA PRO A 267 -34.94 4.26 2.09
C PRO A 267 -33.49 4.32 1.58
N VAL A 268 -32.73 5.35 1.97
CA VAL A 268 -31.33 5.51 1.58
C VAL A 268 -30.44 4.52 2.33
N LEU A 269 -30.69 4.30 3.62
CA LEU A 269 -29.98 3.29 4.41
C LEU A 269 -30.24 1.87 3.87
N LEU A 270 -31.50 1.56 3.52
CA LEU A 270 -31.84 0.28 2.89
C LEU A 270 -31.13 0.09 1.54
N TRP A 271 -31.11 1.13 0.70
CA TRP A 271 -30.35 1.10 -0.55
C TRP A 271 -28.86 0.85 -0.30
N LEU A 272 -28.28 1.48 0.73
CA LEU A 272 -26.87 1.32 1.07
C LEU A 272 -26.59 -0.11 1.52
N ASP A 273 -27.41 -0.68 2.40
CA ASP A 273 -27.29 -2.06 2.84
C ASP A 273 -27.38 -3.05 1.67
N GLU A 274 -28.33 -2.84 0.73
CA GLU A 274 -28.44 -3.66 -0.48
C GLU A 274 -27.18 -3.54 -1.37
N ARG A 275 -26.60 -2.35 -1.49
CA ARG A 275 -25.35 -2.13 -2.24
C ARG A 275 -24.16 -2.81 -1.59
N LEU A 276 -24.02 -2.71 -0.28
CA LEU A 276 -22.94 -3.34 0.46
C LEU A 276 -23.07 -4.87 0.42
N ALA A 277 -24.28 -5.40 0.56
CA ALA A 277 -24.55 -6.82 0.43
C ALA A 277 -24.21 -7.34 -0.98
N ALA A 278 -24.52 -6.57 -2.04
CA ALA A 278 -24.13 -6.91 -3.41
C ALA A 278 -22.60 -6.91 -3.62
N GLN A 279 -21.85 -6.17 -2.80
CA GLN A 279 -20.38 -6.19 -2.74
C GLN A 279 -19.83 -7.26 -1.78
N GLY A 280 -20.70 -8.04 -1.13
CA GLY A 280 -20.30 -9.09 -0.18
C GLY A 280 -19.80 -8.56 1.17
N THR A 281 -20.19 -7.35 1.56
CA THR A 281 -19.80 -6.72 2.83
C THR A 281 -21.02 -6.14 3.58
N THR A 282 -20.81 -5.66 4.81
CA THR A 282 -21.82 -4.97 5.61
C THR A 282 -21.31 -3.60 6.06
N ALA A 283 -22.22 -2.74 6.53
CA ALA A 283 -21.85 -1.43 7.07
C ALA A 283 -20.90 -1.56 8.27
N ASP A 284 -21.17 -2.48 9.20
CA ASP A 284 -20.33 -2.69 10.38
C ASP A 284 -18.95 -3.27 10.01
N ASP A 285 -18.90 -4.21 9.05
CA ASP A 285 -17.63 -4.75 8.54
C ASP A 285 -16.77 -3.65 7.89
N LEU A 286 -17.38 -2.78 7.09
CA LEU A 286 -16.68 -1.65 6.47
C LEU A 286 -16.19 -0.63 7.50
N VAL A 287 -17.00 -0.30 8.51
CA VAL A 287 -16.59 0.60 9.60
C VAL A 287 -15.37 0.03 10.31
N HIS A 288 -15.38 -1.25 10.65
CA HIS A 288 -14.23 -1.91 11.28
C HIS A 288 -12.99 -1.92 10.36
N ALA A 289 -13.15 -2.25 9.09
CA ALA A 289 -12.06 -2.29 8.12
C ALA A 289 -11.44 -0.90 7.90
N GLU A 290 -12.25 0.16 7.75
CA GLU A 290 -11.78 1.53 7.56
C GLU A 290 -11.02 2.04 8.79
N HIS A 291 -11.51 1.75 10.01
CA HIS A 291 -10.79 2.09 11.24
C HIS A 291 -9.44 1.37 11.34
N GLN A 292 -9.38 0.08 11.02
CA GLN A 292 -8.12 -0.67 10.99
C GLN A 292 -7.15 -0.11 9.95
N GLN A 293 -7.64 0.23 8.76
CA GLN A 293 -6.85 0.82 7.68
C GLN A 293 -6.27 2.19 8.09
N GLN A 294 -7.07 3.05 8.71
CA GLN A 294 -6.61 4.37 9.20
C GLN A 294 -5.55 4.22 10.30
N ALA A 295 -5.75 3.31 11.25
CA ALA A 295 -4.77 3.04 12.31
C ALA A 295 -3.45 2.54 11.71
N ALA A 296 -3.51 1.56 10.81
CA ALA A 296 -2.32 1.00 10.17
C ALA A 296 -1.60 2.04 9.31
N MET A 297 -2.34 2.88 8.57
CA MET A 297 -1.76 4.00 7.81
C MET A 297 -1.05 5.01 8.71
N SER A 298 -1.64 5.37 9.85
CA SER A 298 -1.02 6.29 10.81
C SER A 298 0.32 5.76 11.35
N VAL A 299 0.40 4.46 11.63
CA VAL A 299 1.65 3.80 12.07
C VAL A 299 2.72 3.86 10.98
N THR A 300 2.39 3.51 9.73
CA THR A 300 3.38 3.47 8.66
C THR A 300 3.87 4.86 8.25
N VAL A 301 2.97 5.85 8.15
CA VAL A 301 3.39 7.24 7.87
C VAL A 301 4.34 7.72 8.97
N ARG A 302 4.08 7.36 10.23
CA ARG A 302 5.00 7.67 11.34
C ARG A 302 6.34 6.95 11.18
N ASN A 303 6.34 5.64 10.90
CA ASN A 303 7.56 4.86 10.70
C ASN A 303 8.42 5.36 9.54
N ILE A 304 7.82 5.86 8.47
CA ILE A 304 8.54 6.40 7.30
C ILE A 304 9.30 7.69 7.65
N ILE A 305 8.72 8.52 8.52
CA ILE A 305 9.18 9.88 8.79
C ILE A 305 10.08 9.96 10.03
N THR A 306 10.04 8.94 10.90
CA THR A 306 10.82 8.86 12.16
C THR A 306 12.17 8.19 11.93
#